data_AF-A0A673WRA0-F1
#
_entry.id   AF-A0A673WRA0-F1
#
_cell.length_a   1.000
_cell.length_b   1.000
_cell.length_c   1.000
_cell.angle_alpha   90.00
_cell.angle_beta   90.00
_cell.angle_gamma   90.00
#
_symmetry.space_group_name_H-M   'P 1'
#
loop_
_entity.id
_entity.type
_entity.pdbx_description
1 polymer ?
#
loop_
_entity_poly.entity_id
_entity_poly.type
_entity_poly.pdbx_seq_one_letter_code
_entity_poly.pdbx_strand_id
1 'polypeptide(L)'
;MASADGSKLWGGRFVGDTDPIMEKFNASIAYDKRMWDADIRGSKAYAKALEKAKLVTAEEKDKILHGMDQIHDEWAKGVFDVKPGDEDIHTANERRLKELIGEPAGKLHTGRSRNDQVVTDMRLWLRDAISILKGNALQLITTMVERAAVEIDVLFPGYTHMQRAQPIRWSHWILSHAVALSRDVEQLQEISRRVNVLPLGSGAIAGTPFNIDREMLRQELAFDDISINSMDATGQRDFIAEFLFWASLCLTHLSKMAEDLMLYSTKEFSFLTLSDAYSTGSSLMPQKKNADSLELIRSKAGRVFGRCAGFLMTLKGLPSTYNKDLQEDKEAMFDCYDTVHAVLQVTTGVMSTLKINPSVMEAALSPDMLATDLAYYLVRKGVPFRDAHGISGKAVFLAESKSIPLNQLTVEDLRTASPLFSSDVSAVWDYSSSVEQYSAPGGTAKSSVAAQVEHMRTWLKKQTLGTPNTIKQPGRCIERNSQEPASDNRARTSPTPMRFSLTRTFNEKQTTTQLCRGLMGVSEAMEGASKSLAKLGNVCSLGLSACNSENKFDSAWDSMLISLFPDQEVMTPPLHSTTIVNALLT
;
A
#
# COMPACT_ATOMS: atom_id res chain seq x y z
N MET A 1 48.99 3.87 27.48
CA MET A 1 47.67 3.84 28.14
C MET A 1 46.76 3.04 27.23
N ALA A 2 46.32 1.87 27.68
CA ALA A 2 45.40 1.01 26.95
C ALA A 2 44.08 1.77 26.78
N SER A 3 43.60 1.89 25.54
CA SER A 3 42.29 2.46 25.22
C SER A 3 41.20 1.62 25.88
N ALA A 4 40.32 2.25 26.64
CA ALA A 4 39.16 1.60 27.24
C ALA A 4 38.30 0.91 26.17
N ASP A 5 37.89 -0.33 26.46
CA ASP A 5 36.94 -1.12 25.68
C ASP A 5 35.64 -0.33 25.46
N GLY A 6 35.32 -0.04 24.20
CA GLY A 6 34.14 0.75 23.82
C GLY A 6 34.35 1.74 22.67
N SER A 7 35.49 1.70 21.97
CA SER A 7 35.70 2.60 20.82
C SER A 7 34.66 2.35 19.72
N LYS A 8 33.85 3.37 19.40
CA LYS A 8 32.93 3.37 18.25
C LYS A 8 33.66 2.90 16.99
N LEU A 9 32.96 2.29 16.04
CA LEU A 9 33.55 1.79 14.78
C LEU A 9 34.33 2.85 13.98
N TRP A 10 33.99 4.13 14.18
CA TRP A 10 34.67 5.29 13.57
C TRP A 10 35.53 6.10 14.56
N GLY A 11 35.74 5.62 15.79
CA GLY A 11 36.35 6.37 16.90
C GLY A 11 37.81 6.78 16.67
N GLY A 12 38.56 6.08 15.81
CA GLY A 12 40.01 6.28 15.65
C GLY A 12 40.45 7.66 15.14
N ARG A 13 39.54 8.51 14.68
CA ARG A 13 39.82 9.88 14.21
C ARG A 13 39.41 10.97 15.21
N PHE A 14 38.58 10.66 16.20
CA PHE A 14 38.01 11.67 17.09
C PHE A 14 38.90 11.88 18.33
N VAL A 15 39.09 13.15 18.69
CA VAL A 15 39.95 13.56 19.83
C VAL A 15 39.14 13.78 21.10
N GLY A 16 37.82 13.98 20.99
CA GLY A 16 36.90 14.15 22.12
C GLY A 16 35.66 13.29 21.97
N ASP A 17 34.89 13.21 23.05
CA ASP A 17 33.65 12.42 23.11
C ASP A 17 32.53 13.08 22.30
N THR A 18 31.60 12.26 21.81
CA THR A 18 30.39 12.77 21.17
C THR A 18 29.48 13.37 22.23
N ASP A 19 28.84 14.50 21.94
CA ASP A 19 27.86 15.08 22.88
C ASP A 19 26.71 14.08 23.16
N PRO A 20 26.32 13.86 24.44
CA PRO A 20 25.26 12.90 24.77
C PRO A 20 23.92 13.13 24.07
N ILE A 21 23.59 14.38 23.73
CA ILE A 21 22.38 14.71 22.96
C ILE A 21 22.51 14.16 21.54
N MET A 22 23.68 14.34 20.91
CA MET A 22 23.96 13.83 19.58
C MET A 22 24.00 12.30 19.56
N GLU A 23 24.55 11.66 20.60
CA GLU A 23 24.54 10.20 20.71
C GLU A 23 23.12 9.65 20.75
N LYS A 24 22.25 10.24 21.58
CA LYS A 24 20.85 9.83 21.67
C LYS A 24 20.07 10.09 20.37
N PHE A 25 20.33 11.21 19.71
CA PHE A 25 19.69 11.57 18.44
C PHE A 25 20.12 10.65 17.29
N ASN A 26 21.36 10.17 17.33
CA ASN A 26 21.96 9.32 16.30
C ASN A 26 21.61 7.83 16.47
N ALA A 27 21.40 7.37 17.71
CA ALA A 27 21.18 5.97 18.02
C ALA A 27 19.88 5.42 17.41
N SER A 28 19.96 4.22 16.84
CA SER A 28 18.84 3.52 16.20
C SER A 28 18.48 2.19 16.85
N ILE A 29 19.28 1.70 17.81
CA ILE A 29 19.09 0.40 18.48
C ILE A 29 17.68 0.19 19.06
N ALA A 30 16.99 1.28 19.45
CA ALA A 30 15.64 1.22 19.99
C ALA A 30 14.63 0.61 19.00
N TYR A 31 14.83 0.82 17.69
CA TYR A 31 13.92 0.38 16.64
C TYR A 31 14.55 -0.56 15.62
N ASP A 32 15.83 -0.38 15.28
CA ASP A 32 16.50 -1.16 14.23
C ASP A 32 16.91 -2.58 14.67
N LYS A 33 16.86 -2.85 15.98
CA LYS A 33 17.02 -4.20 16.54
C LYS A 33 16.09 -5.22 15.88
N ARG A 34 14.99 -4.78 15.27
CA ARG A 34 14.09 -5.60 14.45
C ARG A 34 14.78 -6.32 13.28
N MET A 35 15.94 -5.84 12.83
CA MET A 35 16.72 -6.41 11.74
C MET A 35 17.79 -7.39 12.21
N TRP A 36 17.83 -7.78 13.49
CA TRP A 36 18.86 -8.65 14.05
C TRP A 36 19.08 -9.94 13.23
N ASP A 37 18.00 -10.58 12.79
CA ASP A 37 18.07 -11.82 12.00
C ASP A 37 18.64 -11.56 10.59
N ALA A 38 18.26 -10.44 9.98
CA ALA A 38 18.75 -10.06 8.66
C ALA A 38 20.26 -9.75 8.71
N ASP A 39 20.71 -9.00 9.73
CA ASP A 39 22.13 -8.68 9.95
C ASP A 39 22.98 -9.94 10.20
N ILE A 40 22.47 -10.88 10.98
CA ILE A 40 23.16 -12.16 11.22
C ILE A 40 23.24 -12.99 9.93
N ARG A 41 22.15 -13.12 9.18
CA ARG A 41 22.15 -13.83 7.88
C ARG A 41 23.16 -13.20 6.92
N GLY A 42 23.12 -11.87 6.77
CA GLY A 42 24.06 -11.11 5.95
C GLY A 42 25.51 -11.32 6.37
N SER A 43 25.78 -11.28 7.68
CA SER A 43 27.10 -11.48 8.25
C SER A 43 27.62 -12.91 8.05
N LYS A 44 26.78 -13.93 8.22
CA LYS A 44 27.17 -15.33 7.94
C LYS A 44 27.52 -15.54 6.46
N ALA A 45 26.73 -14.99 5.55
CA ALA A 45 27.03 -15.05 4.11
C ALA A 45 28.34 -14.32 3.78
N TYR A 46 28.56 -13.15 4.38
CA TYR A 46 29.77 -12.37 4.18
C TYR A 46 31.03 -13.06 4.71
N ALA A 47 30.97 -13.72 5.87
CA ALA A 47 32.07 -14.52 6.41
C ALA A 47 32.54 -15.62 5.44
N LYS A 48 31.59 -16.31 4.78
CA LYS A 48 31.91 -17.30 3.75
C LYS A 48 32.56 -16.67 2.52
N ALA A 49 32.09 -15.49 2.10
CA ALA A 49 32.68 -14.78 0.97
C ALA A 49 34.10 -14.27 1.26
N LEU A 50 34.38 -13.84 2.50
CA LEU A 50 35.72 -13.48 2.96
C LEU A 50 36.68 -14.66 2.93
N GLU A 51 36.23 -15.85 3.33
CA GLU A 51 37.04 -17.07 3.30
C GLU A 51 37.40 -17.45 1.86
N LYS A 52 36.42 -17.42 0.95
CA LYS A 52 36.64 -17.64 -0.49
C LYS A 52 37.63 -16.62 -1.09
N ALA A 53 37.58 -15.37 -0.63
CA ALA A 53 38.51 -14.32 -1.02
C ALA A 53 39.88 -14.40 -0.30
N LYS A 54 40.10 -15.40 0.57
CA LYS A 54 41.32 -15.63 1.36
C LYS A 54 41.67 -14.48 2.32
N LEU A 55 40.65 -13.77 2.82
CA LEU A 55 40.79 -12.70 3.81
C LEU A 55 40.62 -13.20 5.25
N VAL A 56 39.95 -14.33 5.40
CA VAL A 56 39.88 -15.09 6.66
C VAL A 56 40.22 -16.56 6.38
N THR A 57 40.80 -17.23 7.35
CA THR A 57 41.04 -18.69 7.28
C THR A 57 39.75 -19.48 7.47
N ALA A 58 39.74 -20.75 7.10
CA ALA A 58 38.60 -21.64 7.33
C ALA A 58 38.22 -21.71 8.82
N GLU A 59 39.21 -21.79 9.71
CA GLU A 59 39.01 -21.82 11.17
C GLU A 59 38.37 -20.51 11.68
N GLU A 60 38.85 -19.35 11.20
CA GLU A 60 38.27 -18.05 11.57
C GLU A 60 36.83 -17.91 11.08
N LYS A 61 36.56 -18.33 9.85
CA LYS A 61 35.19 -18.37 9.29
C LYS A 61 34.29 -19.27 10.13
N ASP A 62 34.74 -20.47 10.51
CA ASP A 62 33.93 -21.39 11.34
C ASP A 62 33.66 -20.79 12.73
N LYS A 63 34.64 -20.11 13.35
CA LYS A 63 34.43 -19.35 14.60
C LYS A 63 33.38 -18.25 14.44
N ILE A 64 33.45 -17.46 13.36
CA ILE A 64 32.47 -16.41 13.07
C ILE A 64 31.07 -17.00 12.90
N LEU A 65 30.93 -18.07 12.11
CA LEU A 65 29.63 -18.72 11.89
C LEU A 65 29.04 -19.26 13.19
N HIS A 66 29.84 -19.92 14.02
CA HIS A 66 29.38 -20.44 15.31
C HIS A 66 28.99 -19.32 16.29
N GLY A 67 29.80 -18.26 16.39
CA GLY A 67 29.46 -17.11 17.22
C GLY A 67 28.17 -16.42 16.76
N MET A 68 27.96 -16.30 15.44
CA MET A 68 26.72 -15.77 14.87
C MET A 68 25.50 -16.68 15.16
N ASP A 69 25.67 -18.00 15.18
CA ASP A 69 24.60 -18.92 15.60
C ASP A 69 24.24 -18.75 17.07
N GLN A 70 25.23 -18.52 17.94
CA GLN A 70 24.98 -18.22 19.36
C GLN A 70 24.23 -16.89 19.53
N ILE A 71 24.62 -15.84 18.81
CA ILE A 71 23.95 -14.54 18.84
C ILE A 71 22.51 -14.64 18.34
N HIS A 72 22.29 -15.40 17.25
CA HIS A 72 20.94 -15.66 16.75
C HIS A 72 20.07 -16.31 17.82
N ASP A 73 20.59 -17.33 18.51
CA ASP A 73 19.92 -18.00 19.60
C ASP A 73 19.60 -17.08 20.78
N GLU A 74 20.49 -16.14 21.12
CA GLU A 74 20.28 -15.14 22.16
C GLU A 74 19.13 -14.19 21.81
N TRP A 75 19.10 -13.67 20.57
CA TRP A 75 18.01 -12.81 20.09
C TRP A 75 16.68 -13.56 20.02
N ALA A 76 16.67 -14.77 19.45
CA ALA A 76 15.47 -15.57 19.30
C ALA A 76 14.84 -15.95 20.63
N LYS A 77 15.65 -16.16 21.68
CA LYS A 77 15.20 -16.45 23.05
C LYS A 77 14.89 -15.18 23.87
N GLY A 78 15.17 -13.99 23.34
CA GLY A 78 14.99 -12.71 24.04
C GLY A 78 15.95 -12.51 25.21
N VAL A 79 17.12 -13.16 25.18
CA VAL A 79 18.14 -13.08 26.25
C VAL A 79 19.36 -12.26 25.85
N PHE A 80 19.41 -11.77 24.60
CA PHE A 80 20.46 -10.85 24.17
C PHE A 80 20.45 -9.58 25.02
N ASP A 81 21.60 -9.24 25.59
CA ASP A 81 21.76 -8.08 26.47
C ASP A 81 22.30 -6.88 25.68
N VAL A 82 21.42 -5.94 25.36
CA VAL A 82 21.76 -4.67 24.69
C VAL A 82 22.44 -3.76 25.70
N LYS A 83 23.67 -3.34 25.39
CA LYS A 83 24.51 -2.57 26.31
C LYS A 83 24.43 -1.07 26.04
N PRO A 84 24.63 -0.22 27.07
CA PRO A 84 24.94 1.19 26.86
C PRO A 84 26.16 1.32 25.93
N GLY A 85 26.01 2.06 24.82
CA GLY A 85 27.02 2.19 23.78
C GLY A 85 26.75 1.38 22.51
N ASP A 86 25.78 0.43 22.54
CA ASP A 86 25.24 -0.18 21.33
C ASP A 86 24.41 0.88 20.58
N GLU A 87 25.01 1.54 19.59
CA GLU A 87 24.33 2.60 18.82
C GLU A 87 23.20 2.05 17.95
N ASP A 88 23.46 0.93 17.29
CA ASP A 88 22.59 0.29 16.31
C ASP A 88 22.71 -1.24 16.41
N ILE A 89 21.79 -1.96 15.76
CA ILE A 89 21.77 -3.43 15.81
C ILE A 89 23.09 -4.08 15.38
N HIS A 90 23.75 -3.49 14.40
CA HIS A 90 25.00 -4.03 13.88
C HIS A 90 26.13 -3.89 14.91
N THR A 91 26.24 -2.74 15.58
CA THR A 91 27.23 -2.53 16.65
C THR A 91 26.98 -3.49 17.81
N ALA A 92 25.72 -3.74 18.16
CA ALA A 92 25.36 -4.71 19.19
C ALA A 92 25.82 -6.14 18.82
N ASN A 93 25.49 -6.60 17.61
CA ASN A 93 25.88 -7.92 17.13
C ASN A 93 27.41 -8.07 17.01
N GLU A 94 28.11 -7.04 16.56
CA GLU A 94 29.56 -7.04 16.41
C GLU A 94 30.28 -7.04 17.76
N ARG A 95 29.81 -6.24 18.73
CA ARG A 95 30.29 -6.29 20.11
C ARG A 95 30.12 -7.69 20.66
N ARG A 96 28.91 -8.25 20.54
CA ARG A 96 28.62 -9.59 21.07
C ARG A 96 29.47 -10.66 20.38
N LEU A 97 29.71 -10.55 19.07
CA LEU A 97 30.59 -11.48 18.37
C LEU A 97 32.02 -11.39 18.91
N LYS A 98 32.54 -10.17 19.11
CA LYS A 98 33.88 -9.97 19.67
C LYS A 98 34.01 -10.57 21.08
N GLU A 99 33.00 -10.42 21.93
CA GLU A 99 32.96 -11.05 23.26
C GLU A 99 33.02 -12.59 23.19
N LEU A 100 32.41 -13.19 22.17
CA LEU A 100 32.35 -14.65 22.01
C LEU A 100 33.62 -15.24 21.40
N ILE A 101 34.22 -14.59 20.39
CA ILE A 101 35.30 -15.20 19.59
C ILE A 101 36.61 -14.42 19.58
N GLY A 102 36.65 -13.22 20.17
CA GLY A 102 37.83 -12.35 20.21
C GLY A 102 38.16 -11.70 18.86
N GLU A 103 39.46 -11.54 18.60
CA GLU A 103 40.01 -10.81 17.45
C GLU A 103 39.48 -11.20 16.06
N PRO A 104 39.20 -12.48 15.74
CA PRO A 104 38.61 -12.86 14.45
C PRO A 104 37.31 -12.12 14.11
N ALA A 105 36.54 -11.67 15.11
CA ALA A 105 35.32 -10.89 14.89
C ALA A 105 35.57 -9.60 14.10
N GLY A 106 36.70 -8.92 14.35
CA GLY A 106 37.05 -7.67 13.67
C GLY A 106 37.30 -7.84 12.17
N LYS A 107 37.67 -9.05 11.74
CA LYS A 107 37.93 -9.34 10.31
C LYS A 107 36.64 -9.41 9.48
N LEU A 108 35.48 -9.59 10.10
CA LEU A 108 34.19 -9.67 9.41
C LEU A 108 33.84 -8.40 8.61
N HIS A 109 34.41 -7.25 9.01
CA HIS A 109 34.21 -5.97 8.32
C HIS A 109 35.14 -5.70 7.14
N THR A 110 36.07 -6.61 6.85
CA THR A 110 37.05 -6.40 5.78
C THR A 110 36.36 -6.17 4.44
N GLY A 111 36.43 -4.95 3.90
CA GLY A 111 35.83 -4.62 2.60
C GLY A 111 34.31 -4.44 2.59
N ARG A 112 33.67 -4.41 3.76
CA ARG A 112 32.24 -4.13 3.97
C ARG A 112 32.07 -2.73 4.54
N SER A 113 30.95 -2.08 4.22
CA SER A 113 30.57 -0.82 4.86
C SER A 113 29.25 -0.99 5.58
N ARG A 114 28.98 -0.10 6.55
CA ARG A 114 27.63 0.01 7.11
C ARG A 114 26.61 0.38 6.02
N ASN A 115 27.02 1.10 4.97
CA ASN A 115 26.15 1.55 3.89
C ASN A 115 25.55 0.39 3.08
N ASP A 116 26.35 -0.61 2.70
CA ASP A 116 25.83 -1.76 1.96
C ASP A 116 25.28 -2.85 2.88
N GLN A 117 25.79 -2.96 4.12
CA GLN A 117 25.24 -3.83 5.16
C GLN A 117 23.78 -3.46 5.50
N VAL A 118 23.52 -2.21 5.90
CA VAL A 118 22.18 -1.80 6.36
C VAL A 118 21.11 -1.95 5.27
N VAL A 119 21.45 -1.65 4.01
CA VAL A 119 20.51 -1.80 2.88
C VAL A 119 20.26 -3.27 2.58
N THR A 120 21.27 -4.14 2.75
CA THR A 120 21.08 -5.60 2.63
C THR A 120 20.07 -6.07 3.68
N ASP A 121 20.25 -5.65 4.93
CA ASP A 121 19.42 -6.10 6.04
C ASP A 121 17.98 -5.60 5.90
N MET A 122 17.80 -4.35 5.48
CA MET A 122 16.49 -3.80 5.17
C MET A 122 15.79 -4.54 4.04
N ARG A 123 16.50 -4.91 2.96
CA ARG A 123 15.91 -5.66 1.84
C ARG A 123 15.54 -7.08 2.24
N LEU A 124 16.39 -7.77 3.01
CA LEU A 124 16.07 -9.08 3.58
C LEU A 124 14.84 -9.00 4.48
N TRP A 125 14.82 -8.04 5.40
CA TRP A 125 13.71 -7.83 6.33
C TRP A 125 12.41 -7.52 5.58
N LEU A 126 12.44 -6.59 4.63
CA LEU A 126 11.25 -6.18 3.88
C LEU A 126 10.76 -7.30 2.96
N ARG A 127 11.64 -8.09 2.36
CA ARG A 127 11.25 -9.27 1.56
C ARG A 127 10.42 -10.25 2.39
N ASP A 128 10.89 -10.55 3.61
CA ASP A 128 10.21 -11.47 4.51
C ASP A 128 8.88 -10.86 5.01
N ALA A 129 8.88 -9.57 5.34
CA ALA A 129 7.70 -8.79 5.72
C ALA A 129 6.62 -8.75 4.61
N ILE A 130 7.01 -8.53 3.36
CA ILE A 130 6.13 -8.54 2.19
C ILE A 130 5.44 -9.90 2.05
N SER A 131 6.15 -11.00 2.29
CA SER A 131 5.55 -12.35 2.25
C SER A 131 4.44 -12.50 3.29
N ILE A 132 4.62 -11.97 4.50
CA ILE A 132 3.61 -11.99 5.56
C ILE A 132 2.40 -11.14 5.17
N LEU A 133 2.62 -9.91 4.69
CA LEU A 133 1.54 -9.02 4.26
C LEU A 133 0.72 -9.62 3.10
N LYS A 134 1.40 -10.23 2.13
CA LYS A 134 0.74 -10.96 1.04
C LYS A 134 -0.15 -12.08 1.59
N GLY A 135 0.33 -12.86 2.56
CA GLY A 135 -0.45 -13.90 3.22
C GLY A 135 -1.73 -13.36 3.87
N ASN A 136 -1.61 -12.28 4.64
CA ASN A 136 -2.76 -11.63 5.27
C ASN A 136 -3.76 -11.07 4.25
N ALA A 137 -3.28 -10.44 3.18
CA ALA A 137 -4.15 -9.92 2.13
C ALA A 137 -4.89 -11.04 1.39
N LEU A 138 -4.21 -12.16 1.08
CA LEU A 138 -4.85 -13.34 0.48
C LEU A 138 -5.90 -13.95 1.41
N GLN A 139 -5.66 -13.98 2.72
CA GLN A 139 -6.64 -14.46 3.69
C GLN A 139 -7.90 -13.58 3.73
N LEU A 140 -7.72 -12.25 3.69
CA LEU A 140 -8.83 -11.31 3.60
C LEU A 140 -9.64 -11.52 2.31
N ILE A 141 -8.97 -11.56 1.16
CA ILE A 141 -9.62 -11.78 -0.15
C ILE A 141 -10.38 -13.12 -0.15
N THR A 142 -9.78 -14.18 0.39
CA THR A 142 -10.44 -15.49 0.52
C THR A 142 -11.71 -15.37 1.35
N THR A 143 -11.64 -14.72 2.52
CA THR A 143 -12.79 -14.50 3.40
C THR A 143 -13.93 -13.77 2.67
N MET A 144 -13.60 -12.72 1.91
CA MET A 144 -14.57 -11.94 1.15
C MET A 144 -15.20 -12.75 0.01
N VAL A 145 -14.39 -13.50 -0.74
CA VAL A 145 -14.87 -14.32 -1.87
C VAL A 145 -15.78 -15.44 -1.38
N GLU A 146 -15.42 -16.13 -0.30
CA GLU A 146 -16.24 -17.21 0.26
C GLU A 146 -17.55 -16.69 0.85
N ARG A 147 -17.54 -15.52 1.51
CA ARG A 147 -18.78 -14.87 1.95
C ARG A 147 -19.67 -14.45 0.79
N ALA A 148 -19.10 -13.85 -0.25
CA ALA A 148 -19.85 -13.47 -1.44
C ALA A 148 -20.52 -14.69 -2.11
N ALA A 149 -19.88 -15.86 -2.08
CA ALA A 149 -20.45 -17.09 -2.60
C ALA A 149 -21.66 -17.59 -1.78
N VAL A 150 -21.56 -17.53 -0.44
CA VAL A 150 -22.63 -17.96 0.48
C VAL A 150 -23.81 -16.99 0.48
N GLU A 151 -23.54 -15.69 0.40
CA GLU A 151 -24.53 -14.61 0.54
C GLU A 151 -25.01 -14.10 -0.83
N ILE A 152 -24.87 -14.90 -1.89
CA ILE A 152 -25.13 -14.49 -3.27
C ILE A 152 -26.56 -14.03 -3.51
N ASP A 153 -27.53 -14.59 -2.78
CA ASP A 153 -28.95 -14.32 -2.98
C ASP A 153 -29.42 -13.03 -2.30
N VAL A 154 -28.62 -12.41 -1.44
CA VAL A 154 -29.00 -11.19 -0.70
C VAL A 154 -28.96 -9.98 -1.60
N LEU A 155 -30.10 -9.25 -1.67
CA LEU A 155 -30.24 -8.00 -2.39
C LEU A 155 -30.19 -6.82 -1.42
N PHE A 156 -29.62 -5.71 -1.87
CA PHE A 156 -29.62 -4.44 -1.15
C PHE A 156 -29.49 -3.27 -2.15
N PRO A 157 -29.77 -2.03 -1.74
CA PRO A 157 -29.64 -0.88 -2.64
C PRO A 157 -28.17 -0.58 -2.97
N GLY A 158 -27.86 -0.44 -4.26
CA GLY A 158 -26.62 0.14 -4.73
C GLY A 158 -26.68 1.67 -4.63
N TYR A 159 -25.54 2.31 -4.35
CA TYR A 159 -25.48 3.74 -4.08
C TYR A 159 -24.59 4.48 -5.08
N THR A 160 -25.06 5.67 -5.49
CA THR A 160 -24.25 6.70 -6.15
C THR A 160 -24.54 8.03 -5.49
N HIS A 161 -23.51 8.81 -5.11
CA HIS A 161 -23.69 10.04 -4.32
C HIS A 161 -24.45 9.81 -2.98
N MET A 162 -24.34 8.60 -2.41
CA MET A 162 -25.12 8.15 -1.26
C MET A 162 -26.65 8.19 -1.45
N GLN A 163 -27.12 8.29 -2.70
CA GLN A 163 -28.50 8.10 -3.09
C GLN A 163 -28.71 6.68 -3.59
N ARG A 164 -29.88 6.10 -3.29
CA ARG A 164 -30.25 4.77 -3.79
C ARG A 164 -30.37 4.86 -5.31
N ALA A 165 -29.62 4.02 -6.01
CA ALA A 165 -29.58 4.00 -7.46
C ALA A 165 -30.39 2.81 -8.01
N GLN A 166 -29.86 1.60 -7.86
CA GLN A 166 -30.44 0.37 -8.40
C GLN A 166 -30.26 -0.78 -7.41
N PRO A 167 -31.13 -1.80 -7.41
CA PRO A 167 -30.91 -3.01 -6.63
C PRO A 167 -29.61 -3.69 -7.09
N ILE A 168 -28.81 -4.16 -6.15
CA ILE A 168 -27.62 -4.98 -6.44
C ILE A 168 -27.55 -6.16 -5.45
N ARG A 169 -26.75 -7.16 -5.79
CA ARG A 169 -26.41 -8.23 -4.85
C ARG A 169 -25.37 -7.75 -3.84
N TRP A 170 -25.56 -8.07 -2.57
CA TRP A 170 -24.58 -7.81 -1.50
C TRP A 170 -23.21 -8.43 -1.81
N SER A 171 -23.22 -9.65 -2.35
CA SER A 171 -22.05 -10.35 -2.87
C SER A 171 -21.28 -9.56 -3.94
N HIS A 172 -21.98 -8.79 -4.78
CA HIS A 172 -21.34 -7.94 -5.78
C HIS A 172 -20.58 -6.77 -5.15
N TRP A 173 -21.13 -6.18 -4.07
CA TRP A 173 -20.44 -5.15 -3.28
C TRP A 173 -19.18 -5.72 -2.60
N ILE A 174 -19.28 -6.90 -1.97
CA ILE A 174 -18.11 -7.57 -1.35
C ILE A 174 -17.01 -7.81 -2.40
N LEU A 175 -17.37 -8.38 -3.55
CA LEU A 175 -16.40 -8.69 -4.61
C LEU A 175 -15.74 -7.44 -5.18
N SER A 176 -16.43 -6.30 -5.21
CA SER A 176 -15.84 -5.04 -5.67
C SER A 176 -14.58 -4.65 -4.86
N HIS A 177 -14.60 -4.89 -3.54
CA HIS A 177 -13.45 -4.65 -2.66
C HIS A 177 -12.41 -5.78 -2.74
N ALA A 178 -12.83 -7.03 -2.88
CA ALA A 178 -11.92 -8.16 -3.08
C ALA A 178 -11.06 -8.00 -4.35
N VAL A 179 -11.66 -7.49 -5.43
CA VAL A 179 -11.00 -7.20 -6.72
C VAL A 179 -10.06 -5.98 -6.62
N ALA A 180 -10.34 -5.03 -5.74
CA ALA A 180 -9.38 -3.95 -5.46
C ALA A 180 -8.14 -4.48 -4.72
N LEU A 181 -8.35 -5.30 -3.69
CA LEU A 181 -7.28 -5.92 -2.92
C LEU A 181 -6.44 -6.90 -3.75
N SER A 182 -7.01 -7.57 -4.76
CA SER A 182 -6.21 -8.43 -5.65
C SER A 182 -5.18 -7.65 -6.45
N ARG A 183 -5.51 -6.42 -6.87
CA ARG A 183 -4.52 -5.51 -7.50
C ARG A 183 -3.46 -5.06 -6.51
N ASP A 184 -3.82 -4.84 -5.25
CA ASP A 184 -2.84 -4.53 -4.21
C ASP A 184 -1.87 -5.71 -4.01
N VAL A 185 -2.35 -6.95 -4.06
CA VAL A 185 -1.49 -8.14 -4.01
C VAL A 185 -0.56 -8.22 -5.22
N GLU A 186 -1.05 -7.93 -6.42
CA GLU A 186 -0.24 -7.92 -7.65
C GLU A 186 0.89 -6.87 -7.56
N GLN A 187 0.59 -5.65 -7.13
CA GLN A 187 1.59 -4.60 -6.90
C GLN A 187 2.62 -5.02 -5.84
N LEU A 188 2.18 -5.65 -4.75
CA LEU A 188 3.08 -6.12 -3.70
C LEU A 188 4.07 -7.18 -4.23
N GLN A 189 3.64 -8.04 -5.17
CA GLN A 189 4.51 -9.01 -5.83
C GLN A 189 5.52 -8.34 -6.77
N GLU A 190 5.13 -7.27 -7.45
CA GLU A 190 6.04 -6.50 -8.30
C GLU A 190 7.12 -5.80 -7.47
N ILE A 191 6.73 -5.20 -6.34
CA ILE A 191 7.67 -4.58 -5.39
C ILE A 191 8.63 -5.63 -4.84
N SER A 192 8.12 -6.82 -4.46
CA SER A 192 8.95 -7.92 -3.96
C SER A 192 10.12 -8.27 -4.88
N ARG A 193 9.93 -8.24 -6.20
CA ARG A 193 11.02 -8.49 -7.18
C ARG A 193 12.11 -7.43 -7.10
N ARG A 194 11.75 -6.16 -6.97
CA ARG A 194 12.72 -5.05 -6.88
C ARG A 194 13.38 -4.96 -5.51
N VAL A 195 12.69 -5.39 -4.45
CA VAL A 195 13.28 -5.58 -3.11
C VAL A 195 14.34 -6.68 -3.16
N ASN A 196 14.10 -7.78 -3.89
CA ASN A 196 14.95 -8.97 -3.97
C ASN A 196 16.17 -8.83 -4.92
N VAL A 197 16.87 -7.70 -4.84
CA VAL A 197 18.17 -7.45 -5.50
C VAL A 197 19.25 -7.23 -4.43
N LEU A 198 20.37 -7.98 -4.51
CA LEU A 198 21.46 -7.95 -3.53
C LEU A 198 22.31 -6.67 -3.63
N PRO A 199 22.39 -5.82 -2.59
CA PRO A 199 23.31 -4.68 -2.57
C PRO A 199 24.67 -5.02 -1.94
N LEU A 200 24.78 -6.07 -1.12
CA LEU A 200 26.00 -6.46 -0.42
C LEU A 200 27.19 -6.65 -1.36
N GLY A 201 28.36 -6.14 -0.96
CA GLY A 201 29.56 -6.08 -1.78
C GLY A 201 29.71 -4.76 -2.56
N SER A 202 28.80 -3.80 -2.33
CA SER A 202 28.91 -2.43 -2.85
C SER A 202 29.84 -1.55 -2.01
N GLY A 203 30.24 -2.02 -0.82
CA GLY A 203 31.10 -1.28 0.09
C GLY A 203 30.47 0.06 0.49
N ALA A 204 31.31 1.08 0.71
CA ALA A 204 30.81 2.40 1.12
C ALA A 204 30.19 3.20 -0.04
N ILE A 205 30.75 3.05 -1.25
CA ILE A 205 30.39 3.84 -2.44
C ILE A 205 30.87 3.21 -3.75
N ALA A 206 32.13 2.78 -3.82
CA ALA A 206 32.81 2.42 -5.08
C ALA A 206 32.87 0.92 -5.38
N GLY A 207 32.16 0.10 -4.59
CA GLY A 207 32.32 -1.35 -4.59
C GLY A 207 33.35 -1.81 -3.56
N THR A 208 33.43 -3.12 -3.38
CA THR A 208 34.47 -3.74 -2.57
C THR A 208 35.78 -3.88 -3.36
N PRO A 209 36.93 -3.46 -2.80
CA PRO A 209 38.23 -3.53 -3.48
C PRO A 209 38.85 -4.93 -3.45
N PHE A 210 38.23 -5.84 -2.70
CA PHE A 210 38.66 -7.23 -2.62
C PHE A 210 37.83 -8.08 -3.58
N ASN A 211 38.37 -9.22 -4.00
CA ASN A 211 37.70 -10.14 -4.93
C ASN A 211 36.56 -10.93 -4.25
N ILE A 212 35.63 -10.22 -3.61
CA ILE A 212 34.43 -10.77 -2.97
C ILE A 212 33.47 -11.23 -4.06
N ASP A 213 33.08 -12.50 -4.00
CA ASP A 213 32.14 -13.09 -4.95
C ASP A 213 30.69 -12.69 -4.62
N ARG A 214 30.17 -11.67 -5.32
CA ARG A 214 28.79 -11.21 -5.15
C ARG A 214 27.75 -12.21 -5.66
N GLU A 215 28.11 -13.09 -6.59
CA GLU A 215 27.21 -14.14 -7.08
C GLU A 215 27.03 -15.25 -6.04
N MET A 216 28.10 -15.60 -5.33
CA MET A 216 28.00 -16.45 -4.14
C MET A 216 27.10 -15.81 -3.07
N LEU A 217 27.30 -14.52 -2.76
CA LEU A 217 26.46 -13.82 -1.77
C LEU A 217 24.98 -13.80 -2.19
N ARG A 218 24.70 -13.58 -3.48
CA ARG A 218 23.34 -13.59 -4.04
C ARG A 218 22.66 -14.94 -3.79
N GLN A 219 23.36 -16.03 -4.09
CA GLN A 219 22.86 -17.40 -3.90
C GLN A 219 22.66 -17.73 -2.42
N GLU A 220 23.64 -17.41 -1.57
CA GLU A 220 23.60 -17.67 -0.12
C GLU A 220 22.44 -16.95 0.59
N LEU A 221 22.14 -15.71 0.17
CA LEU A 221 21.06 -14.90 0.74
C LEU A 221 19.72 -15.01 -0.03
N ALA A 222 19.67 -15.87 -1.05
CA ALA A 222 18.52 -16.12 -1.91
C ALA A 222 17.95 -14.85 -2.57
N PHE A 223 18.81 -13.94 -3.01
CA PHE A 223 18.42 -12.82 -3.87
C PHE A 223 18.27 -13.27 -5.33
N ASP A 224 17.40 -12.63 -6.10
CA ASP A 224 17.19 -12.99 -7.51
C ASP A 224 18.29 -12.42 -8.40
N ASP A 225 18.81 -11.24 -8.06
CA ASP A 225 19.84 -10.52 -8.83
C ASP A 225 20.81 -9.75 -7.93
N ILE A 226 21.83 -9.13 -8.52
CA ILE A 226 22.85 -8.30 -7.88
C ILE A 226 22.66 -6.85 -8.35
N SER A 227 22.83 -5.89 -7.44
CA SER A 227 22.81 -4.47 -7.82
C SER A 227 23.91 -4.14 -8.84
N ILE A 228 23.53 -3.40 -9.88
CA ILE A 228 24.40 -3.10 -11.03
C ILE A 228 25.44 -2.00 -10.75
N ASN A 229 25.17 -1.12 -9.78
CA ASN A 229 26.01 0.04 -9.47
C ASN A 229 26.08 0.22 -7.95
N SER A 230 27.29 0.39 -7.42
CA SER A 230 27.53 0.46 -5.97
C SER A 230 27.06 1.79 -5.35
N MET A 231 27.14 2.89 -6.09
CA MET A 231 26.64 4.19 -5.63
C MET A 231 25.12 4.14 -5.52
N ASP A 232 24.47 3.61 -6.55
CA ASP A 232 23.03 3.38 -6.56
C ASP A 232 22.59 2.48 -5.40
N ALA A 233 23.24 1.33 -5.25
CA ALA A 233 22.91 0.34 -4.22
C ALA A 233 22.98 0.87 -2.77
N THR A 234 23.87 1.83 -2.52
CA THR A 234 24.06 2.43 -1.19
C THR A 234 23.27 3.72 -0.99
N GLY A 235 23.02 4.48 -2.07
CA GLY A 235 22.32 5.77 -2.03
C GLY A 235 20.81 5.70 -2.22
N GLN A 236 20.25 4.67 -2.88
CA GLN A 236 18.82 4.60 -3.19
C GLN A 236 17.96 3.98 -2.08
N ARG A 237 16.69 4.41 -2.03
CA ARG A 237 15.61 3.86 -1.18
C ARG A 237 14.27 3.75 -1.91
N ASP A 238 14.32 3.60 -3.22
CA ASP A 238 13.16 3.37 -4.09
C ASP A 238 12.26 2.23 -3.58
N PHE A 239 12.84 1.11 -3.17
CA PHE A 239 12.12 -0.04 -2.63
C PHE A 239 11.32 0.27 -1.35
N ILE A 240 11.76 1.23 -0.54
CA ILE A 240 11.01 1.74 0.62
C ILE A 240 9.89 2.65 0.15
N ALA A 241 10.17 3.61 -0.74
CA ALA A 241 9.17 4.54 -1.25
C ALA A 241 8.02 3.80 -1.96
N GLU A 242 8.32 2.79 -2.78
CA GLU A 242 7.31 1.95 -3.43
C GLU A 242 6.47 1.18 -2.41
N PHE A 243 7.08 0.61 -1.36
CA PHE A 243 6.36 -0.06 -0.29
C PHE A 243 5.43 0.88 0.47
N LEU A 244 5.90 2.09 0.81
CA LEU A 244 5.09 3.11 1.49
C LEU A 244 3.92 3.60 0.63
N PHE A 245 4.14 3.75 -0.68
CA PHE A 245 3.07 4.10 -1.63
C PHE A 245 2.03 2.97 -1.71
N TRP A 246 2.48 1.73 -1.88
CA TRP A 246 1.61 0.56 -1.90
C TRP A 246 0.77 0.47 -0.62
N ALA A 247 1.40 0.63 0.54
CA ALA A 247 0.72 0.62 1.83
C ALA A 247 -0.35 1.72 1.91
N SER A 248 -0.05 2.91 1.40
CA SER A 248 -0.98 4.04 1.35
C SER A 248 -2.19 3.75 0.46
N LEU A 249 -1.97 3.17 -0.71
CA LEU A 249 -3.05 2.82 -1.64
C LEU A 249 -3.92 1.68 -1.10
N CYS A 250 -3.31 0.64 -0.53
CA CYS A 250 -4.02 -0.47 0.10
C CYS A 250 -4.93 0.03 1.24
N LEU A 251 -4.41 0.90 2.12
CA LEU A 251 -5.25 1.48 3.18
C LEU A 251 -6.30 2.46 2.67
N THR A 252 -6.13 3.05 1.48
CA THR A 252 -7.19 3.84 0.82
C THR A 252 -8.33 2.95 0.33
N HIS A 253 -8.04 1.75 -0.18
CA HIS A 253 -9.09 0.78 -0.52
C HIS A 253 -9.83 0.28 0.73
N LEU A 254 -9.10 0.01 1.81
CA LEU A 254 -9.69 -0.44 3.07
C LEU A 254 -10.46 0.68 3.80
N SER A 255 -10.02 1.94 3.68
CA SER A 255 -10.76 3.08 4.25
C SER A 255 -12.11 3.28 3.57
N LYS A 256 -12.19 3.10 2.24
CA LYS A 256 -13.46 3.10 1.51
C LYS A 256 -14.41 2.02 2.02
N MET A 257 -13.92 0.79 2.19
CA MET A 257 -14.75 -0.30 2.72
C MET A 257 -15.20 -0.02 4.16
N ALA A 258 -14.31 0.54 4.98
CA ALA A 258 -14.63 0.91 6.34
C ALA A 258 -15.74 1.97 6.40
N GLU A 259 -15.72 2.97 5.50
CA GLU A 259 -16.78 3.97 5.39
C GLU A 259 -18.14 3.34 5.10
N ASP A 260 -18.22 2.49 4.07
CA ASP A 260 -19.44 1.80 3.68
C ASP A 260 -19.98 0.94 4.84
N LEU A 261 -19.13 0.14 5.47
CA LEU A 261 -19.53 -0.72 6.59
C LEU A 261 -19.95 0.08 7.83
N MET A 262 -19.30 1.23 8.10
CA MET A 262 -19.72 2.14 9.17
C MET A 262 -21.12 2.66 8.90
N LEU A 263 -21.38 3.19 7.70
CA LEU A 263 -22.70 3.68 7.30
C LEU A 263 -23.75 2.57 7.39
N TYR A 264 -23.45 1.38 6.89
CA TYR A 264 -24.35 0.22 6.92
C TYR A 264 -24.62 -0.32 8.34
N SER A 265 -23.76 -0.01 9.30
CA SER A 265 -23.92 -0.39 10.72
C SER A 265 -24.72 0.62 11.56
N THR A 266 -25.00 1.81 11.02
CA THR A 266 -25.79 2.84 11.71
C THR A 266 -27.23 2.37 11.94
N LYS A 267 -27.99 3.07 12.79
CA LYS A 267 -29.41 2.73 12.99
C LYS A 267 -30.27 3.10 11.79
N GLU A 268 -29.88 4.14 11.07
CA GLU A 268 -30.52 4.69 9.89
C GLU A 268 -30.50 3.70 8.72
N PHE A 269 -29.40 2.95 8.55
CA PHE A 269 -29.30 1.88 7.55
C PHE A 269 -29.66 0.51 8.13
N SER A 270 -29.06 0.14 9.28
CA SER A 270 -29.25 -1.14 9.96
C SER A 270 -29.04 -2.38 9.07
N PHE A 271 -28.23 -2.27 8.02
CA PHE A 271 -27.96 -3.37 7.08
C PHE A 271 -27.10 -4.46 7.72
N LEU A 272 -26.22 -4.10 8.65
CA LEU A 272 -25.35 -5.05 9.31
C LEU A 272 -25.14 -4.71 10.78
N THR A 273 -24.58 -5.66 11.51
CA THR A 273 -24.15 -5.51 12.90
C THR A 273 -22.78 -6.14 13.07
N LEU A 274 -21.83 -5.37 13.60
CA LEU A 274 -20.50 -5.85 13.93
C LEU A 274 -20.54 -6.79 15.14
N SER A 275 -19.60 -7.74 15.15
CA SER A 275 -19.41 -8.63 16.29
C SER A 275 -18.80 -7.87 17.48
N ASP A 276 -19.03 -8.36 18.70
CA ASP A 276 -18.53 -7.72 19.93
C ASP A 276 -16.99 -7.71 19.97
N ALA A 277 -16.34 -8.67 19.31
CA ALA A 277 -14.88 -8.74 19.22
C ALA A 277 -14.25 -7.57 18.45
N TYR A 278 -15.03 -6.92 17.56
CA TYR A 278 -14.57 -5.83 16.70
C TYR A 278 -15.42 -4.56 16.83
N SER A 279 -16.17 -4.43 17.92
CA SER A 279 -16.92 -3.23 18.26
C SER A 279 -16.76 -2.92 19.75
N THR A 280 -17.02 -1.68 20.13
CA THR A 280 -17.14 -1.31 21.54
C THR A 280 -18.58 -0.94 21.87
N GLY A 281 -18.97 -1.13 23.13
CA GLY A 281 -20.26 -0.71 23.66
C GLY A 281 -20.13 0.50 24.56
N SER A 282 -21.25 1.18 24.80
CA SER A 282 -21.37 2.10 25.93
C SER A 282 -21.94 1.38 27.13
N SER A 283 -21.34 1.54 28.30
CA SER A 283 -21.89 1.00 29.56
C SER A 283 -23.27 1.58 29.91
N LEU A 284 -23.60 2.78 29.40
CA LEU A 284 -24.88 3.44 29.63
C LEU A 284 -25.95 3.09 28.57
N MET A 285 -25.52 2.72 27.36
CA MET A 285 -26.40 2.48 26.21
C MET A 285 -26.12 1.12 25.57
N PRO A 286 -26.70 0.02 26.10
CA PRO A 286 -26.38 -1.35 25.68
C PRO A 286 -26.71 -1.66 24.21
N GLN A 287 -27.62 -0.90 23.60
CA GLN A 287 -27.98 -1.00 22.19
C GLN A 287 -26.97 -0.35 21.23
N LYS A 288 -26.05 0.49 21.75
CA LYS A 288 -25.09 1.27 20.96
C LYS A 288 -23.79 0.49 20.81
N LYS A 289 -23.58 -0.07 19.61
CA LYS A 289 -22.29 -0.63 19.18
C LYS A 289 -21.56 0.38 18.31
N ASN A 290 -20.35 0.75 18.71
CA ASN A 290 -19.47 1.63 17.95
C ASN A 290 -18.59 0.81 17.02
N ALA A 291 -18.35 1.34 15.82
CA ALA A 291 -17.56 0.70 14.79
C ALA A 291 -16.05 1.00 14.91
N ASP A 292 -15.51 0.96 16.13
CA ASP A 292 -14.13 1.38 16.44
C ASP A 292 -13.08 0.70 15.56
N SER A 293 -13.26 -0.58 15.24
CA SER A 293 -12.37 -1.30 14.32
C SER A 293 -12.31 -0.63 12.95
N LEU A 294 -13.46 -0.26 12.39
CA LEU A 294 -13.58 0.42 11.10
C LEU A 294 -13.07 1.87 11.15
N GLU A 295 -13.36 2.58 12.23
CA GLU A 295 -12.82 3.94 12.47
C GLU A 295 -11.29 3.94 12.55
N LEU A 296 -10.71 2.92 13.20
CA LEU A 296 -9.27 2.72 13.25
C LEU A 296 -8.70 2.36 11.89
N ILE A 297 -9.32 1.46 11.13
CA ILE A 297 -8.91 1.14 9.76
C ILE A 297 -8.87 2.40 8.88
N ARG A 298 -9.96 3.19 8.91
CA ARG A 298 -10.07 4.44 8.16
C ARG A 298 -9.02 5.48 8.57
N SER A 299 -8.80 5.68 9.88
CA SER A 299 -7.83 6.67 10.36
C SER A 299 -6.38 6.29 10.06
N LYS A 300 -6.05 4.99 9.99
CA LYS A 300 -4.68 4.53 9.69
C LYS A 300 -4.25 4.81 8.25
N ALA A 301 -5.18 5.03 7.31
CA ALA A 301 -4.85 5.48 5.96
C ALA A 301 -4.07 6.81 5.97
N GLY A 302 -4.49 7.78 6.79
CA GLY A 302 -3.80 9.07 6.93
C GLY A 302 -2.39 8.93 7.54
N ARG A 303 -2.22 8.04 8.54
CA ARG A 303 -0.91 7.78 9.16
C ARG A 303 0.10 7.25 8.15
N VAL A 304 -0.30 6.22 7.39
CA VAL A 304 0.59 5.56 6.40
C VAL A 304 0.90 6.51 5.24
N PHE A 305 -0.10 7.26 4.75
CA PHE A 305 0.14 8.29 3.74
C PHE A 305 1.12 9.36 4.22
N GLY A 306 0.99 9.81 5.48
CA GLY A 306 1.92 10.78 6.07
C GLY A 306 3.37 10.29 6.09
N ARG A 307 3.60 9.00 6.39
CA ARG A 307 4.94 8.38 6.31
C ARG A 307 5.48 8.37 4.88
N CYS A 308 4.64 8.03 3.90
CA CYS A 308 5.01 8.06 2.49
C CYS A 308 5.41 9.48 2.04
N ALA A 309 4.57 10.48 2.34
CA ALA A 309 4.83 11.87 1.98
C ALA A 309 6.09 12.42 2.66
N GLY A 310 6.25 12.18 3.96
CA GLY A 310 7.42 12.59 4.71
C GLY A 310 8.72 11.99 4.17
N PHE A 311 8.73 10.68 3.93
CA PHE A 311 9.93 9.99 3.43
C PHE A 311 10.31 10.42 2.01
N LEU A 312 9.35 10.65 1.12
CA LEU A 312 9.63 11.22 -0.21
C LEU A 312 10.29 12.61 -0.11
N MET A 313 9.92 13.40 0.88
CA MET A 313 10.56 14.70 1.13
C MET A 313 11.97 14.55 1.71
N THR A 314 12.24 13.52 2.53
CA THR A 314 13.61 13.17 2.95
C THR A 314 14.50 12.83 1.75
N LEU A 315 13.98 12.09 0.75
CA LEU A 315 14.76 11.71 -0.44
C LEU A 315 15.00 12.89 -1.41
N LYS A 316 14.12 13.89 -1.41
CA LYS A 316 14.12 14.96 -2.41
C LYS A 316 15.40 15.79 -2.37
N GLY A 317 16.21 15.68 -3.42
CA GLY A 317 17.37 16.55 -3.64
C GLY A 317 18.59 16.19 -2.79
N LEU A 318 18.63 14.97 -2.21
CA LEU A 318 19.84 14.47 -1.57
C LEU A 318 20.98 14.39 -2.60
N PRO A 319 22.16 14.94 -2.28
CA PRO A 319 23.32 14.78 -3.15
C PRO A 319 23.76 13.32 -3.16
N SER A 320 24.28 12.81 -4.28
CA SER A 320 24.90 11.49 -4.27
C SER A 320 26.07 11.45 -3.28
N THR A 321 26.28 10.40 -2.48
CA THR A 321 25.65 9.07 -2.49
C THR A 321 24.91 8.77 -1.18
N TYR A 322 25.54 8.08 -0.22
CA TYR A 322 24.94 7.84 1.09
C TYR A 322 25.00 9.11 1.93
N ASN A 323 23.86 9.51 2.50
CA ASN A 323 23.74 10.61 3.45
C ASN A 323 23.02 10.10 4.71
N LYS A 324 23.29 10.73 5.85
CA LYS A 324 22.73 10.31 7.14
C LYS A 324 21.20 10.46 7.19
N ASP A 325 20.63 11.36 6.38
CA ASP A 325 19.20 11.52 6.13
C ASP A 325 18.50 10.20 5.78
N LEU A 326 19.22 9.28 5.11
CA LEU A 326 18.69 7.96 4.76
C LEU A 326 18.38 7.11 6.00
N GLN A 327 18.79 7.48 7.21
CA GLN A 327 18.45 6.74 8.43
C GLN A 327 16.95 6.76 8.76
N GLU A 328 16.21 7.78 8.29
CA GLU A 328 14.76 7.94 8.48
C GLU A 328 13.91 6.86 7.75
N ASP A 329 14.54 6.01 6.95
CA ASP A 329 13.90 4.93 6.20
C ASP A 329 13.27 3.84 7.10
N LYS A 330 13.93 3.49 8.20
CA LYS A 330 13.58 2.36 9.07
C LYS A 330 12.29 2.58 9.82
N GLU A 331 12.15 3.71 10.51
CA GLU A 331 10.95 4.00 11.28
C GLU A 331 9.71 4.09 10.37
N ALA A 332 9.84 4.73 9.21
CA ALA A 332 8.76 4.79 8.23
C ALA A 332 8.38 3.38 7.71
N MET A 333 9.37 2.56 7.33
CA MET A 333 9.14 1.19 6.87
C MET A 333 8.47 0.32 7.94
N PHE A 334 9.01 0.32 9.16
CA PHE A 334 8.54 -0.48 10.28
C PHE A 334 7.12 -0.09 10.73
N ASP A 335 6.87 1.21 10.87
CA ASP A 335 5.55 1.72 11.29
C ASP A 335 4.46 1.38 10.27
N CYS A 336 4.77 1.53 8.97
CA CYS A 336 3.83 1.17 7.91
C CYS A 336 3.58 -0.33 7.85
N TYR A 337 4.62 -1.16 7.99
CA TYR A 337 4.45 -2.61 8.06
C TYR A 337 3.53 -3.02 9.22
N ASP A 338 3.81 -2.57 10.44
CA ASP A 338 3.02 -2.94 11.63
C ASP A 338 1.56 -2.50 11.47
N THR A 339 1.36 -1.30 10.93
CA THR A 339 0.03 -0.75 10.69
C THR A 339 -0.74 -1.58 9.68
N VAL A 340 -0.17 -1.87 8.51
CA VAL A 340 -0.86 -2.64 7.46
C VAL A 340 -1.07 -4.09 7.90
N HIS A 341 -0.08 -4.70 8.57
CA HIS A 341 -0.19 -6.05 9.11
C HIS A 341 -1.42 -6.18 10.03
N ALA A 342 -1.53 -5.29 11.01
CA ALA A 342 -2.65 -5.28 11.95
C ALA A 342 -3.98 -4.97 11.26
N VAL A 343 -4.00 -3.98 10.37
CA VAL A 343 -5.23 -3.58 9.65
C VAL A 343 -5.77 -4.73 8.80
N LEU A 344 -4.93 -5.45 8.06
CA LEU A 344 -5.37 -6.60 7.26
C LEU A 344 -5.99 -7.70 8.13
N GLN A 345 -5.40 -7.99 9.30
CA GLN A 345 -5.91 -9.00 10.23
C GLN A 345 -7.24 -8.57 10.86
N VAL A 346 -7.33 -7.33 11.35
CA VAL A 346 -8.57 -6.78 11.93
C VAL A 346 -9.68 -6.76 10.88
N THR A 347 -9.37 -6.35 9.66
CA THR A 347 -10.33 -6.32 8.55
C THR A 347 -10.83 -7.72 8.22
N THR A 348 -9.95 -8.73 8.22
CA THR A 348 -10.34 -10.14 8.04
C THR A 348 -11.29 -10.59 9.14
N GLY A 349 -11.02 -10.21 10.39
CA GLY A 349 -11.89 -10.47 11.54
C GLY A 349 -13.27 -9.83 11.43
N VAL A 350 -13.32 -8.55 11.04
CA VAL A 350 -14.58 -7.82 10.79
C VAL A 350 -15.37 -8.51 9.68
N MET A 351 -14.74 -8.75 8.53
CA MET A 351 -15.38 -9.37 7.39
C MET A 351 -15.77 -10.82 7.63
N SER A 352 -15.11 -11.56 8.51
CA SER A 352 -15.52 -12.94 8.82
C SER A 352 -16.67 -13.03 9.83
N THR A 353 -16.86 -12.00 10.66
CA THR A 353 -17.77 -12.09 11.83
C THR A 353 -18.96 -11.13 11.80
N LEU A 354 -18.95 -10.09 10.96
CA LEU A 354 -20.12 -9.19 10.84
C LEU A 354 -21.34 -9.97 10.37
N LYS A 355 -22.51 -9.63 10.91
CA LYS A 355 -23.80 -10.23 10.55
C LYS A 355 -24.59 -9.23 9.73
N ILE A 356 -25.09 -9.67 8.59
CA ILE A 356 -26.02 -8.87 7.77
C ILE A 356 -27.46 -9.07 8.25
N ASN A 357 -28.33 -8.11 7.93
CA ASN A 357 -29.78 -8.15 8.17
C ASN A 357 -30.52 -8.19 6.82
N PRO A 358 -30.66 -9.36 6.18
CA PRO A 358 -31.19 -9.46 4.82
C PRO A 358 -32.58 -8.84 4.67
N SER A 359 -33.46 -9.00 5.67
CA SER A 359 -34.79 -8.42 5.66
C SER A 359 -34.78 -6.89 5.67
N VAL A 360 -33.82 -6.25 6.34
CA VAL A 360 -33.68 -4.79 6.38
C VAL A 360 -33.09 -4.28 5.06
N MET A 361 -32.09 -5.00 4.53
CA MET A 361 -31.50 -4.70 3.22
C MET A 361 -32.54 -4.78 2.10
N GLU A 362 -33.40 -5.80 2.11
CA GLU A 362 -34.48 -5.97 1.16
C GLU A 362 -35.57 -4.90 1.34
N ALA A 363 -35.98 -4.59 2.58
CA ALA A 363 -36.95 -3.54 2.85
C ALA A 363 -36.46 -2.12 2.48
N ALA A 364 -35.15 -1.92 2.30
CA ALA A 364 -34.59 -0.66 1.83
C ALA A 364 -34.67 -0.48 0.30
N LEU A 365 -35.00 -1.53 -0.44
CA LEU A 365 -35.33 -1.43 -1.86
C LEU A 365 -36.68 -0.73 -2.02
N SER A 366 -36.76 0.20 -2.96
CA SER A 366 -37.96 1.00 -3.20
C SER A 366 -38.36 0.96 -4.68
N PRO A 367 -39.67 0.99 -5.01
CA PRO A 367 -40.14 0.84 -6.40
C PRO A 367 -39.62 1.90 -7.38
N ASP A 368 -39.26 3.09 -6.90
CA ASP A 368 -38.63 4.16 -7.70
C ASP A 368 -37.28 3.74 -8.30
N MET A 369 -36.55 2.83 -7.64
CA MET A 369 -35.29 2.28 -8.16
C MET A 369 -35.49 1.50 -9.46
N LEU A 370 -36.70 1.03 -9.73
CA LEU A 370 -37.09 0.27 -10.93
C LEU A 370 -37.56 1.18 -12.09
N ALA A 371 -37.49 2.51 -11.93
CA ALA A 371 -37.79 3.43 -13.02
C ALA A 371 -36.85 3.23 -14.22
N THR A 372 -35.58 2.86 -13.98
CA THR A 372 -34.65 2.55 -15.07
C THR A 372 -35.02 1.24 -15.76
N ASP A 373 -35.46 0.23 -15.01
CA ASP A 373 -35.94 -1.05 -15.54
C ASP A 373 -37.20 -0.86 -16.40
N LEU A 374 -38.09 0.06 -16.03
CA LEU A 374 -39.25 0.45 -16.84
C LEU A 374 -38.82 1.07 -18.19
N ALA A 375 -37.74 1.87 -18.19
CA ALA A 375 -37.17 2.38 -19.43
C ALA A 375 -36.54 1.23 -20.25
N TYR A 376 -35.80 0.31 -19.63
CA TYR A 376 -35.22 -0.85 -20.33
C TYR A 376 -36.27 -1.78 -20.94
N TYR A 377 -37.42 -1.94 -20.28
CA TYR A 377 -38.56 -2.66 -20.85
C TYR A 377 -38.98 -2.07 -22.21
N LEU A 378 -39.09 -0.74 -22.32
CA LEU A 378 -39.42 -0.07 -23.58
C LEU A 378 -38.29 -0.16 -24.61
N VAL A 379 -37.03 -0.09 -24.17
CA VAL A 379 -35.87 -0.28 -25.05
C VAL A 379 -35.88 -1.66 -25.68
N ARG A 380 -36.22 -2.71 -24.92
CA ARG A 380 -36.38 -4.08 -25.45
C ARG A 380 -37.52 -4.21 -26.46
N LYS A 381 -38.46 -3.25 -26.48
CA LYS A 381 -39.53 -3.13 -27.48
C LYS A 381 -39.18 -2.20 -28.66
N GLY A 382 -37.92 -1.78 -28.76
CA GLY A 382 -37.41 -0.99 -29.88
C GLY A 382 -37.46 0.53 -29.69
N VAL A 383 -37.84 1.03 -28.51
CA VAL A 383 -37.85 2.47 -28.23
C VAL A 383 -36.42 2.96 -27.97
N PRO A 384 -35.94 4.04 -28.63
CA PRO A 384 -34.64 4.63 -28.30
C PRO A 384 -34.54 5.01 -26.81
N PHE A 385 -33.39 4.78 -26.19
CA PHE A 385 -33.23 4.96 -24.72
C PHE A 385 -33.64 6.36 -24.23
N ARG A 386 -33.31 7.42 -24.98
CA ARG A 386 -33.69 8.79 -24.61
C ARG A 386 -35.21 8.96 -24.50
N ASP A 387 -35.95 8.36 -25.42
CA ASP A 387 -37.41 8.41 -25.42
C ASP A 387 -37.99 7.51 -24.33
N ALA A 388 -37.45 6.30 -24.17
CA ALA A 388 -37.83 5.37 -23.11
C ALA A 388 -37.61 5.97 -21.70
N HIS A 389 -36.49 6.65 -21.49
CA HIS A 389 -36.20 7.39 -20.26
C HIS A 389 -37.21 8.53 -20.04
N GLY A 390 -37.52 9.30 -21.09
CA GLY A 390 -38.55 10.34 -21.01
C GLY A 390 -39.94 9.78 -20.66
N ILE A 391 -40.30 8.62 -21.22
CA ILE A 391 -41.57 7.92 -20.91
C ILE A 391 -41.55 7.41 -19.46
N SER A 392 -40.46 6.81 -19.00
CA SER A 392 -40.33 6.38 -17.60
C SER A 392 -40.43 7.55 -16.63
N GLY A 393 -39.79 8.69 -16.94
CA GLY A 393 -39.94 9.92 -16.16
C GLY A 393 -41.38 10.42 -16.06
N LYS A 394 -42.18 10.29 -17.14
CA LYS A 394 -43.63 10.60 -17.10
C LYS A 394 -44.39 9.62 -16.19
N ALA A 395 -44.02 8.34 -16.19
CA ALA A 395 -44.62 7.36 -15.29
C ALA A 395 -44.29 7.66 -13.82
N VAL A 396 -43.04 8.02 -13.50
CA VAL A 396 -42.64 8.49 -12.15
C VAL A 396 -43.46 9.70 -11.74
N PHE A 397 -43.53 10.73 -12.60
CA PHE A 397 -44.33 11.93 -12.33
C PHE A 397 -45.83 11.62 -12.12
N LEU A 398 -46.38 10.66 -12.87
CA LEU A 398 -47.77 10.23 -12.71
C LEU A 398 -47.99 9.52 -11.37
N ALA A 399 -47.06 8.66 -10.94
CA ALA A 399 -47.11 7.99 -9.65
C ALA A 399 -47.05 9.01 -8.49
N GLU A 400 -46.12 9.97 -8.56
CA GLU A 400 -46.00 11.08 -7.60
C GLU A 400 -47.28 11.93 -7.55
N SER A 401 -47.82 12.31 -8.71
CA SER A 401 -49.06 13.10 -8.80
C SER A 401 -50.26 12.38 -8.20
N LYS A 402 -50.28 11.04 -8.26
CA LYS A 402 -51.28 10.20 -7.61
C LYS A 402 -50.94 9.85 -6.16
N SER A 403 -49.77 10.25 -5.66
CA SER A 403 -49.25 9.89 -4.33
C SER A 403 -49.23 8.39 -4.08
N ILE A 404 -48.87 7.61 -5.11
CA ILE A 404 -48.71 6.15 -5.03
C ILE A 404 -47.29 5.73 -5.46
N PRO A 405 -46.78 4.59 -4.98
CA PRO A 405 -45.55 3.99 -5.49
C PRO A 405 -45.61 3.67 -6.99
N LEU A 406 -44.44 3.71 -7.67
CA LEU A 406 -44.34 3.47 -9.11
C LEU A 406 -44.95 2.11 -9.55
N ASN A 407 -44.78 1.07 -8.74
CA ASN A 407 -45.32 -0.26 -9.00
C ASN A 407 -46.84 -0.40 -8.76
N GLN A 408 -47.52 0.63 -8.26
CA GLN A 408 -48.97 0.66 -8.10
C GLN A 408 -49.71 1.31 -9.28
N LEU A 409 -48.98 1.82 -10.28
CA LEU A 409 -49.60 2.26 -11.53
C LEU A 409 -50.22 1.07 -12.27
N THR A 410 -51.46 1.23 -12.71
CA THR A 410 -52.13 0.23 -13.54
C THR A 410 -51.50 0.17 -14.94
N VAL A 411 -51.75 -0.90 -15.69
CA VAL A 411 -51.28 -0.99 -17.09
C VAL A 411 -51.94 0.11 -17.92
N GLU A 412 -53.20 0.45 -17.62
CA GLU A 412 -53.95 1.54 -18.21
C GLU A 412 -53.28 2.89 -17.93
N ASP A 413 -52.82 3.12 -16.70
CA ASP A 413 -52.06 4.33 -16.35
C ASP A 413 -50.76 4.43 -17.13
N LEU A 414 -49.98 3.34 -17.20
CA LEU A 414 -48.75 3.31 -17.96
C LEU A 414 -49.00 3.53 -19.45
N ARG A 415 -50.10 3.01 -20.00
CA ARG A 415 -50.51 3.23 -21.39
C ARG A 415 -50.79 4.69 -21.73
N THR A 416 -51.15 5.52 -20.75
CA THR A 416 -51.25 6.98 -20.96
C THR A 416 -49.89 7.61 -21.28
N ALA A 417 -48.78 7.02 -20.81
CA ALA A 417 -47.42 7.45 -21.12
C ALA A 417 -46.89 6.83 -22.41
N SER A 418 -47.23 5.56 -22.72
CA SER A 418 -46.89 4.89 -23.98
C SER A 418 -47.78 3.68 -24.28
N PRO A 419 -48.31 3.52 -25.51
CA PRO A 419 -49.14 2.37 -25.87
C PRO A 419 -48.38 1.04 -25.87
N LEU A 420 -47.05 1.06 -25.79
CA LEU A 420 -46.21 -0.14 -25.79
C LEU A 420 -46.19 -0.90 -24.45
N PHE A 421 -46.78 -0.33 -23.39
CA PHE A 421 -46.98 -1.05 -22.13
C PHE A 421 -48.08 -2.10 -22.25
N SER A 422 -47.74 -3.34 -21.87
CA SER A 422 -48.64 -4.50 -21.80
C SER A 422 -48.57 -5.14 -20.42
N SER A 423 -49.39 -6.16 -20.17
CA SER A 423 -49.51 -6.82 -18.86
C SER A 423 -48.21 -7.45 -18.34
N ASP A 424 -47.28 -7.79 -19.25
CA ASP A 424 -45.92 -8.27 -18.94
C ASP A 424 -45.03 -7.20 -18.27
N VAL A 425 -45.41 -5.92 -18.26
CA VAL A 425 -44.70 -4.87 -17.50
C VAL A 425 -44.69 -5.15 -16.00
N SER A 426 -45.64 -5.95 -15.50
CA SER A 426 -45.68 -6.37 -14.10
C SER A 426 -44.41 -7.09 -13.64
N ALA A 427 -43.69 -7.75 -14.56
CA ALA A 427 -42.41 -8.40 -14.28
C ALA A 427 -41.28 -7.41 -13.93
N VAL A 428 -41.42 -6.12 -14.29
CA VAL A 428 -40.45 -5.07 -13.92
C VAL A 428 -40.44 -4.83 -12.42
N TRP A 429 -41.55 -5.09 -11.72
CA TRP A 429 -41.71 -4.79 -10.29
C TRP A 429 -41.06 -5.78 -9.35
N ASP A 430 -40.32 -6.77 -9.88
CA ASP A 430 -39.55 -7.73 -9.11
C ASP A 430 -38.06 -7.35 -9.07
N TYR A 431 -37.54 -7.08 -7.88
CA TYR A 431 -36.13 -6.74 -7.67
C TYR A 431 -35.19 -7.86 -8.10
N SER A 432 -35.61 -9.13 -8.01
CA SER A 432 -34.82 -10.27 -8.50
C SER A 432 -34.67 -10.20 -10.02
N SER A 433 -35.78 -9.96 -10.73
CA SER A 433 -35.78 -9.72 -12.16
C SER A 433 -34.91 -8.52 -12.55
N SER A 434 -34.89 -7.44 -11.75
CA SER A 434 -33.98 -6.30 -11.97
C SER A 434 -32.51 -6.72 -11.98
N VAL A 435 -32.03 -7.36 -10.90
CA VAL A 435 -30.61 -7.75 -10.80
C VAL A 435 -30.19 -8.78 -11.84
N GLU A 436 -31.10 -9.68 -12.26
CA GLU A 436 -30.78 -10.71 -13.26
C GLU A 436 -30.60 -10.16 -14.69
N GLN A 437 -31.00 -8.91 -14.97
CA GLN A 437 -30.74 -8.28 -16.27
C GLN A 437 -29.25 -8.02 -16.51
N TYR A 438 -28.46 -7.86 -15.44
CA TYR A 438 -27.04 -7.52 -15.52
C TYR A 438 -26.16 -8.77 -15.67
N SER A 439 -26.48 -9.63 -16.64
CA SER A 439 -25.79 -10.89 -16.91
C SER A 439 -24.48 -10.73 -17.68
N ALA A 440 -24.20 -9.54 -18.21
CA ALA A 440 -22.92 -9.23 -18.83
C ALA A 440 -21.76 -9.40 -17.81
N PRO A 441 -20.54 -9.75 -18.27
CA PRO A 441 -19.39 -9.89 -17.38
C PRO A 441 -19.16 -8.63 -16.52
N GLY A 442 -19.03 -8.83 -15.20
CA GLY A 442 -18.88 -7.76 -14.23
C GLY A 442 -20.20 -7.17 -13.72
N GLY A 443 -21.35 -7.62 -14.21
CA GLY A 443 -22.67 -7.25 -13.68
C GLY A 443 -23.04 -7.95 -12.37
N THR A 444 -24.25 -7.63 -11.88
CA THR A 444 -24.75 -8.10 -10.58
C THR A 444 -25.70 -9.30 -10.66
N ALA A 445 -26.00 -9.83 -11.86
CA ALA A 445 -26.80 -11.05 -11.99
C ALA A 445 -26.13 -12.24 -11.28
N LYS A 446 -26.91 -13.20 -10.79
CA LYS A 446 -26.37 -14.36 -10.06
C LYS A 446 -25.33 -15.13 -10.86
N SER A 447 -25.55 -15.28 -12.18
CA SER A 447 -24.61 -15.91 -13.10
C SER A 447 -23.28 -15.15 -13.22
N SER A 448 -23.33 -13.81 -13.29
CA SER A 448 -22.13 -12.96 -13.39
C SER A 448 -21.35 -12.92 -12.09
N VAL A 449 -22.04 -12.85 -10.94
CA VAL A 449 -21.40 -12.90 -9.61
C VAL A 449 -20.76 -14.27 -9.36
N ALA A 450 -21.44 -15.37 -9.70
CA ALA A 450 -20.85 -16.70 -9.59
C ALA A 450 -19.59 -16.85 -10.45
N ALA A 451 -19.58 -16.28 -11.66
CA ALA A 451 -18.40 -16.24 -12.51
C ALA A 451 -17.26 -15.41 -11.90
N GLN A 452 -17.56 -14.29 -11.24
CA GLN A 452 -16.58 -13.48 -10.50
C GLN A 452 -15.99 -14.25 -9.32
N VAL A 453 -16.82 -14.95 -8.52
CA VAL A 453 -16.36 -15.81 -7.43
C VAL A 453 -15.39 -16.88 -7.94
N GLU A 454 -15.73 -17.59 -9.01
CA GLU A 454 -14.87 -18.65 -9.54
C GLU A 454 -13.57 -18.09 -10.15
N HIS A 455 -13.65 -16.92 -10.82
CA HIS A 455 -12.48 -16.20 -11.28
C HIS A 455 -11.53 -15.88 -10.12
N MET A 456 -12.06 -15.34 -9.02
CA MET A 456 -11.27 -14.99 -7.83
C MET A 456 -10.70 -16.22 -7.13
N ARG A 457 -11.46 -17.32 -7.02
CA ARG A 457 -10.94 -18.60 -6.50
C ARG A 457 -9.81 -19.15 -7.35
N THR A 458 -9.94 -19.07 -8.68
CA THR A 458 -8.87 -19.47 -9.61
C THR A 458 -7.64 -18.58 -9.46
N TRP A 459 -7.82 -17.27 -9.33
CA TRP A 459 -6.74 -16.33 -9.05
C TRP A 459 -6.05 -16.66 -7.71
N LEU A 460 -6.80 -16.87 -6.62
CA LEU A 460 -6.26 -17.25 -5.30
C LEU A 460 -5.44 -18.54 -5.35
N LYS A 461 -5.90 -19.56 -6.08
CA LYS A 461 -5.15 -20.81 -6.31
C LYS A 461 -3.81 -20.55 -6.99
N LYS A 462 -3.76 -19.67 -8.00
CA LYS A 462 -2.50 -19.27 -8.66
C LYS A 462 -1.56 -18.54 -7.70
N GLN A 463 -2.10 -17.71 -6.79
CA GLN A 463 -1.29 -16.95 -5.84
C GLN A 463 -0.68 -17.80 -4.71
N THR A 464 -1.36 -18.90 -4.35
CA THR A 464 -0.95 -19.82 -3.27
C THR A 464 -0.03 -20.94 -3.74
N LEU A 465 -0.22 -21.45 -4.95
CA LEU A 465 0.64 -22.50 -5.52
C LEU A 465 2.04 -21.99 -5.88
N GLY A 466 2.19 -20.67 -6.07
CA GLY A 466 3.43 -20.05 -6.53
C GLY A 466 3.79 -20.49 -7.95
N THR A 467 4.22 -19.56 -8.79
CA THR A 467 5.15 -19.93 -9.87
C THR A 467 6.36 -20.60 -9.20
N PRO A 468 6.83 -21.77 -9.65
CA PRO A 468 7.94 -22.46 -9.00
C PRO A 468 9.23 -21.64 -9.16
N ASN A 469 9.50 -20.74 -8.21
CA ASN A 469 10.86 -20.31 -7.89
C ASN A 469 11.37 -21.24 -6.80
N THR A 470 12.43 -21.96 -7.14
CA THR A 470 13.19 -22.87 -6.30
C THR A 470 13.71 -22.18 -5.03
N ILE A 471 12.88 -22.10 -3.99
CA ILE A 471 13.35 -21.88 -2.63
C ILE A 471 13.53 -23.26 -2.01
N LYS A 472 14.73 -23.82 -2.13
CA LYS A 472 15.15 -24.90 -1.24
C LYS A 472 15.34 -24.29 0.14
N GLN A 473 14.52 -24.69 1.10
CA GLN A 473 14.88 -24.52 2.51
C GLN A 473 16.24 -25.19 2.75
N PRO A 474 17.18 -24.55 3.48
CA PRO A 474 18.38 -25.25 3.93
C PRO A 474 17.95 -26.32 4.94
N GLY A 475 18.00 -27.58 4.50
CA GLY A 475 17.62 -28.73 5.28
C GLY A 475 18.54 -28.92 6.49
N ARG A 476 17.94 -29.18 7.65
CA ARG A 476 18.60 -29.81 8.80
C ARG A 476 19.21 -31.14 8.34
N CYS A 477 20.54 -31.26 8.42
CA CYS A 477 21.19 -32.56 8.37
C CYS A 477 20.84 -33.32 9.66
N ILE A 478 19.99 -34.33 9.56
CA ILE A 478 19.93 -35.43 10.50
C ILE A 478 20.52 -36.63 9.76
N GLU A 479 21.73 -37.02 10.17
CA GLU A 479 22.38 -38.24 9.70
C GLU A 479 21.52 -39.45 10.10
N ARG A 480 21.20 -40.31 9.12
CA ARG A 480 20.86 -41.70 9.39
C ARG A 480 21.69 -42.60 8.48
N ASN A 481 22.57 -43.37 9.11
CA ASN A 481 23.23 -44.53 8.56
C ASN A 481 22.21 -45.56 8.07
N SER A 482 22.39 -46.10 6.86
CA SER A 482 22.30 -47.53 6.59
C SER A 482 22.77 -47.84 5.17
N GLN A 483 23.44 -48.99 5.06
CA GLN A 483 24.25 -49.49 3.97
C GLN A 483 23.43 -50.18 2.86
N GLU A 484 23.91 -50.02 1.62
CA GLU A 484 23.97 -51.00 0.50
C GLU A 484 22.69 -51.48 -0.26
N PRO A 485 22.83 -52.04 -1.48
CA PRO A 485 23.76 -51.72 -2.57
C PRO A 485 23.10 -51.60 -3.97
N ALA A 486 23.96 -51.33 -4.96
CA ALA A 486 23.71 -50.93 -6.34
C ALA A 486 23.11 -51.98 -7.31
N SER A 487 22.45 -51.49 -8.37
CA SER A 487 22.36 -52.16 -9.68
C SER A 487 22.15 -51.16 -10.84
N ASP A 488 23.25 -50.86 -11.53
CA ASP A 488 23.48 -50.89 -12.99
C ASP A 488 22.29 -50.77 -13.98
N ASN A 489 22.23 -49.69 -14.80
CA ASN A 489 22.46 -49.75 -16.27
C ASN A 489 22.03 -48.48 -17.06
N ARG A 490 22.99 -47.99 -17.87
CA ARG A 490 22.92 -47.51 -19.27
C ARG A 490 21.92 -46.42 -19.71
N ALA A 491 22.53 -45.25 -19.98
CA ALA A 491 22.64 -44.56 -21.28
C ALA A 491 21.51 -44.66 -22.34
N ARG A 492 20.97 -43.50 -22.75
CA ARG A 492 20.77 -43.05 -24.15
C ARG A 492 20.20 -41.60 -24.19
N THR A 493 21.01 -40.63 -24.62
CA THR A 493 20.90 -39.86 -25.88
C THR A 493 19.71 -38.91 -26.02
N SER A 494 20.03 -37.62 -26.04
CA SER A 494 19.23 -36.50 -26.56
C SER A 494 18.94 -36.64 -28.06
N PRO A 495 17.92 -35.93 -28.58
CA PRO A 495 18.25 -34.74 -29.38
C PRO A 495 17.24 -33.58 -29.31
N THR A 496 17.76 -32.35 -29.36
CA THR A 496 17.13 -31.14 -29.93
C THR A 496 18.07 -30.70 -31.08
N PRO A 497 17.67 -29.90 -32.12
CA PRO A 497 16.77 -28.75 -32.02
C PRO A 497 15.84 -28.48 -33.23
N MET A 498 14.81 -27.66 -33.06
CA MET A 498 14.23 -26.91 -34.17
C MET A 498 13.95 -25.46 -33.74
N ARG A 499 14.80 -24.54 -34.21
CA ARG A 499 14.65 -23.09 -34.11
C ARG A 499 13.78 -22.61 -35.28
N PHE A 500 12.67 -21.94 -35.00
CA PHE A 500 12.00 -21.09 -35.98
C PHE A 500 12.68 -19.72 -36.02
N SER A 501 13.19 -19.37 -37.20
CA SER A 501 13.72 -18.06 -37.54
C SER A 501 12.57 -17.19 -38.06
N LEU A 502 12.31 -16.06 -37.40
CA LEU A 502 11.53 -14.95 -37.96
C LEU A 502 12.46 -13.76 -38.12
N THR A 503 13.03 -13.64 -39.32
CA THR A 503 13.73 -12.45 -39.79
C THR A 503 12.71 -11.35 -40.09
N ARG A 504 12.65 -10.31 -39.25
CA ARG A 504 12.12 -9.00 -39.64
C ARG A 504 13.29 -8.02 -39.77
N THR A 505 13.57 -7.67 -41.02
CA THR A 505 14.39 -6.54 -41.43
C THR A 505 13.76 -5.24 -40.91
N PHE A 506 14.45 -4.52 -40.03
CA PHE A 506 14.17 -3.12 -39.73
C PHE A 506 15.12 -2.25 -40.54
N ASN A 507 14.53 -1.41 -41.37
CA ASN A 507 15.22 -0.48 -42.26
C ASN A 507 15.43 0.83 -41.49
N GLU A 508 16.66 1.11 -41.08
CA GLU A 508 17.08 2.43 -40.59
C GLU A 508 17.16 3.40 -41.76
N LYS A 509 16.19 4.32 -41.85
CA LYS A 509 16.32 5.66 -42.43
C LYS A 509 14.94 6.32 -42.44
N GLN A 510 14.72 7.27 -41.52
CA GLN A 510 13.77 8.40 -41.54
C GLN A 510 13.08 8.60 -40.18
N THR A 511 13.80 9.10 -39.17
CA THR A 511 13.17 9.73 -37.98
C THR A 511 14.17 10.59 -37.22
N THR A 512 14.72 11.63 -37.86
CA THR A 512 15.49 12.67 -37.13
C THR A 512 15.09 14.09 -37.53
N THR A 513 14.17 14.27 -38.48
CA THR A 513 13.72 15.60 -38.93
C THR A 513 12.28 15.93 -38.51
N GLN A 514 11.54 14.97 -37.93
CA GLN A 514 10.16 15.18 -37.46
C GLN A 514 10.05 15.46 -35.95
N LEU A 515 11.05 15.09 -35.14
CA LEU A 515 11.06 15.41 -33.70
C LEU A 515 11.41 16.89 -33.42
N CYS A 516 12.22 17.52 -34.26
CA CYS A 516 12.63 18.92 -34.06
C CYS A 516 11.54 19.95 -34.41
N ARG A 517 10.47 19.57 -35.11
CA ARG A 517 9.30 20.45 -35.35
C ARG A 517 8.24 20.38 -34.26
N GLY A 518 8.20 19.29 -33.47
CA GLY A 518 7.29 19.17 -32.32
C GLY A 518 7.76 19.97 -31.10
N LEU A 519 9.07 20.10 -30.90
CA LEU A 519 9.64 20.81 -29.75
C LEU A 519 9.62 22.34 -29.88
N MET A 520 9.60 22.89 -31.10
CA MET A 520 9.44 24.35 -31.30
C MET A 520 7.99 24.83 -31.12
N GLY A 521 6.98 23.99 -31.41
CA GLY A 521 5.57 24.35 -31.21
C GLY A 521 5.14 24.41 -29.73
N VAL A 522 5.85 23.74 -28.83
CA VAL A 522 5.57 23.78 -27.38
C VAL A 522 6.15 25.06 -26.75
N SER A 523 7.25 25.59 -27.29
CA SER A 523 7.85 26.85 -26.82
C SER A 523 6.96 28.06 -27.15
N GLU A 524 6.35 28.11 -28.34
CA GLU A 524 5.45 29.20 -28.73
C GLU A 524 4.12 29.16 -27.96
N ALA A 525 3.64 27.97 -27.57
CA ALA A 525 2.42 27.81 -26.76
C ALA A 525 2.62 28.28 -25.31
N MET A 526 3.81 28.11 -24.72
CA MET A 526 4.11 28.60 -23.38
C MET A 526 4.31 30.13 -23.33
N GLU A 527 4.83 30.72 -24.41
CA GLU A 527 5.00 32.17 -24.52
C GLU A 527 3.67 32.91 -24.73
N GLY A 528 2.70 32.27 -25.41
CA GLY A 528 1.32 32.76 -25.54
C GLY A 528 0.51 32.70 -24.23
N ALA A 529 0.74 31.69 -23.39
CA ALA A 529 0.10 31.56 -22.08
C ALA A 529 0.62 32.60 -21.07
N SER A 530 1.92 32.91 -21.10
CA SER A 530 2.52 33.96 -20.26
C SER A 530 2.02 35.37 -20.61
N LYS A 531 1.70 35.64 -21.88
CA LYS A 531 1.13 36.94 -22.32
C LYS A 531 -0.36 37.10 -21.99
N SER A 532 -1.09 36.01 -21.82
CA SER A 532 -2.51 36.04 -21.41
C SER A 532 -2.67 36.25 -19.90
N LEU A 533 -1.75 35.72 -19.07
CA LEU A 533 -1.73 35.96 -17.62
C LEU A 533 -1.33 37.41 -17.26
N ALA A 534 -0.47 38.05 -18.06
CA ALA A 534 -0.13 39.47 -17.88
C ALA A 534 -1.27 40.45 -18.22
N LYS A 535 -2.29 40.02 -18.99
CA LYS A 535 -3.49 40.82 -19.28
C LYS A 535 -4.58 40.70 -18.21
N LEU A 536 -4.53 39.69 -17.34
CA LEU A 536 -5.46 39.51 -16.22
C LEU A 536 -5.00 40.21 -14.93
N GLY A 537 -3.73 40.62 -14.84
CA GLY A 537 -3.16 41.33 -13.69
C GLY A 537 -3.42 42.85 -13.65
N ASN A 538 -4.12 43.44 -14.62
CA ASN A 538 -4.34 44.89 -14.72
C ASN A 538 -5.83 45.31 -14.72
N VAL A 539 -6.75 44.42 -14.30
CA VAL A 539 -8.17 44.75 -14.11
C VAL A 539 -8.56 44.51 -12.64
N CYS A 540 -7.93 45.25 -11.72
CA CYS A 540 -8.43 45.44 -10.36
C CYS A 540 -7.88 46.73 -9.72
N SER A 541 -7.86 47.81 -10.50
CA SER A 541 -7.68 49.15 -9.96
C SER A 541 -8.25 50.15 -10.96
N LEU A 542 -9.55 50.45 -10.87
CA LEU A 542 -10.19 51.71 -11.29
C LEU A 542 -11.71 51.60 -11.12
N GLY A 543 -12.26 52.41 -10.21
CA GLY A 543 -13.58 53.03 -10.38
C GLY A 543 -14.80 52.26 -9.87
N LEU A 544 -15.04 52.27 -8.56
CA LEU A 544 -16.40 52.25 -8.01
C LEU A 544 -16.72 53.68 -7.54
N SER A 545 -17.41 54.45 -8.37
CA SER A 545 -18.21 55.60 -7.95
C SER A 545 -19.67 55.36 -8.35
N ALA A 546 -20.56 55.53 -7.37
CA ALA A 546 -21.97 55.99 -7.43
C ALA A 546 -22.90 55.38 -8.50
N CYS A 547 -24.14 54.93 -8.26
CA CYS A 547 -25.20 55.01 -7.25
C CYS A 547 -26.24 53.96 -7.74
N ASN A 548 -27.20 53.37 -7.02
CA ASN A 548 -27.91 53.71 -5.79
C ASN A 548 -28.51 52.40 -5.26
N SER A 549 -28.36 52.16 -3.97
CA SER A 549 -29.22 51.30 -3.17
C SER A 549 -30.42 52.10 -2.69
N GLU A 550 -31.58 51.45 -2.58
CA GLU A 550 -32.58 51.80 -1.58
C GLU A 550 -32.86 50.59 -0.69
N ASN A 551 -32.81 50.86 0.61
CA ASN A 551 -33.38 50.13 1.74
C ASN A 551 -32.63 48.92 2.35
N LYS A 552 -31.82 49.28 3.37
CA LYS A 552 -31.89 48.82 4.77
C LYS A 552 -32.25 47.35 5.03
N PHE A 553 -31.31 46.59 5.60
CA PHE A 553 -31.33 46.24 7.02
C PHE A 553 -30.02 45.54 7.43
N ASP A 554 -29.29 46.21 8.32
CA ASP A 554 -28.19 45.68 9.14
C ASP A 554 -28.71 44.65 10.18
N SER A 555 -27.75 43.90 10.73
CA SER A 555 -27.77 43.06 11.94
C SER A 555 -27.78 41.54 11.69
N ALA A 556 -26.58 40.94 11.62
CA ALA A 556 -26.33 39.54 12.02
C ALA A 556 -24.84 39.12 12.08
N TRP A 557 -23.86 39.99 11.79
CA TRP A 557 -22.46 39.55 11.64
C TRP A 557 -21.47 39.99 12.73
N ASP A 558 -21.90 40.75 13.74
CA ASP A 558 -21.03 41.20 14.85
C ASP A 558 -21.12 40.34 16.13
N SER A 559 -21.80 39.19 16.12
CA SER A 559 -22.05 38.40 17.35
C SER A 559 -21.32 37.04 17.44
N MET A 560 -20.28 36.76 16.66
CA MET A 560 -19.68 35.41 16.69
C MET A 560 -18.15 35.35 16.71
N LEU A 561 -17.48 36.37 17.24
CA LEU A 561 -16.03 36.33 17.52
C LEU A 561 -15.65 36.92 18.90
N ILE A 562 -16.53 36.76 19.89
CA ILE A 562 -16.21 36.95 21.31
C ILE A 562 -16.84 35.79 22.09
N SER A 563 -16.14 34.66 22.23
CA SER A 563 -16.47 33.66 23.28
C SER A 563 -15.39 32.63 23.63
N LEU A 564 -14.12 32.82 23.29
CA LEU A 564 -13.07 31.94 23.83
C LEU A 564 -11.81 32.76 24.17
N PHE A 565 -11.50 32.77 25.47
CA PHE A 565 -10.34 33.39 26.17
C PHE A 565 -10.52 34.84 26.66
N PRO A 566 -11.04 35.02 27.89
CA PRO A 566 -10.81 36.23 28.68
C PRO A 566 -9.43 36.16 29.36
N ASP A 567 -8.91 37.34 29.65
CA ASP A 567 -7.84 37.68 30.61
C ASP A 567 -6.37 37.73 30.14
N GLN A 568 -5.83 38.94 30.38
CA GLN A 568 -4.47 39.34 30.77
C GLN A 568 -3.48 39.85 29.71
N GLU A 569 -3.39 41.19 29.72
CA GLU A 569 -2.19 42.05 29.76
C GLU A 569 -1.00 41.74 28.85
N VAL A 570 -0.76 42.62 27.86
CA VAL A 570 0.61 43.02 27.50
C VAL A 570 0.67 44.53 27.26
N MET A 571 1.49 45.20 28.07
CA MET A 571 1.90 46.59 27.91
C MET A 571 2.65 46.82 26.59
N THR A 572 2.32 47.90 25.88
CA THR A 572 3.22 48.61 24.96
C THR A 572 4.35 49.31 25.74
N PRO A 573 5.56 49.56 25.17
CA PRO A 573 5.76 50.77 24.36
C PRO A 573 6.88 50.58 23.27
N PRO A 574 7.42 51.62 22.57
CA PRO A 574 7.33 51.65 21.11
C PRO A 574 8.67 51.96 20.37
N LEU A 575 8.55 51.95 19.03
CA LEU A 575 9.22 52.83 18.05
C LEU A 575 10.75 52.74 17.78
N HIS A 576 10.99 52.52 16.48
CA HIS A 576 12.00 53.09 15.57
C HIS A 576 13.04 52.08 15.10
N SER A 577 13.48 52.05 13.85
CA SER A 577 13.08 52.65 12.57
C SER A 577 14.11 52.13 11.57
N THR A 578 13.70 51.73 10.36
CA THR A 578 14.48 51.80 9.11
C THR A 578 15.82 51.05 9.04
N THR A 579 16.03 50.25 7.99
CA THR A 579 17.18 50.35 7.05
C THR A 579 17.51 48.99 6.40
N ILE A 580 17.24 48.93 5.09
CA ILE A 580 18.00 48.27 4.01
C ILE A 580 17.92 46.74 3.90
N VAL A 581 17.09 46.36 2.94
CA VAL A 581 17.27 45.26 1.98
C VAL A 581 18.56 45.48 1.19
N ASN A 582 19.55 44.59 1.36
CA ASN A 582 20.44 44.08 0.29
C ASN A 582 21.63 43.33 0.90
N ALA A 583 21.64 42.00 0.78
CA ALA A 583 22.82 41.20 0.43
C ALA A 583 22.44 39.72 0.49
N LEU A 584 22.44 39.06 -0.67
CA LEU A 584 23.06 37.74 -0.93
C LEU A 584 22.43 37.11 -2.18
N LEU A 585 22.82 37.67 -3.33
CA LEU A 585 23.07 36.90 -4.55
C LEU A 585 24.57 37.04 -4.84
N THR A 586 25.33 36.01 -4.45
CA THR A 586 26.58 35.56 -5.06
C THR A 586 26.70 34.08 -4.83
#